data_AF-A0A523RGP4-F1
#
_entry.id   AF-A0A523RGP4-F1
#
_cell.length_a   1.000
_cell.length_b   1.000
_cell.length_c   1.000
_cell.angle_alpha   90.00
_cell.angle_beta   90.00
_cell.angle_gamma   90.00
#
_symmetry.space_group_name_H-M   'P 1'
#
loop_
_entity.id
_entity.type
_entity.pdbx_description
1 polymer ?
#
loop_
_entity_poly.entity_id
_entity_poly.type
_entity_poly.pdbx_seq_one_letter_code
_entity_poly.pdbx_strand_id
1 'polypeptide(L)'
;MKHYAKAAFIGPAAFEALKKDVTGEVHSVFERTFNILIEGELVGIARSGVSRSPINLITDIPPSENVPSLGVRKGMQVRRVSNRVLVGEVLEISLKDVELWRPKTRVERCLGPELIERNLGLAKRLAANKSGREGLGQLLKHVDEIAAGKMPQTSDLNVVARAALPRLIDLVK
;
A
#
# COMPACT_ATOMS: atom_id res chain seq x y z
N MET A 1 6.29 -18.12 -21.89
CA MET A 1 7.35 -17.16 -22.26
C MET A 1 7.74 -16.42 -21.00
N LYS A 2 9.04 -16.33 -20.67
CA LYS A 2 9.51 -15.62 -19.47
C LYS A 2 9.65 -14.14 -19.79
N HIS A 3 8.92 -13.29 -19.08
CA HIS A 3 8.98 -11.84 -19.19
C HIS A 3 10.16 -11.30 -18.39
N TYR A 4 10.72 -10.19 -18.86
CA TYR A 4 11.78 -9.47 -18.18
C TYR A 4 11.36 -8.01 -17.97
N ALA A 5 11.60 -7.49 -16.77
CA ALA A 5 11.34 -6.11 -16.41
C ALA A 5 12.52 -5.53 -15.62
N LYS A 6 12.69 -4.21 -15.66
CA LYS A 6 13.59 -3.46 -14.78
C LYS A 6 12.80 -2.73 -13.72
N ALA A 7 13.32 -2.70 -12.50
CA ALA A 7 12.80 -1.84 -11.46
C ALA A 7 13.32 -0.40 -11.66
N ALA A 8 12.40 0.55 -11.73
CA ALA A 8 12.72 1.97 -11.81
C ALA A 8 12.81 2.60 -10.41
N PHE A 9 11.85 2.29 -9.53
CA PHE A 9 11.79 2.84 -8.18
C PHE A 9 11.45 1.77 -7.16
N ILE A 10 11.98 1.90 -5.95
CA ILE A 10 11.62 1.05 -4.82
C ILE A 10 11.32 1.91 -3.59
N GLY A 11 10.21 1.61 -2.92
CA GLY A 11 9.87 2.25 -1.64
C GLY A 11 10.76 1.73 -0.49
N PRO A 12 10.95 2.51 0.58
CA PRO A 12 11.82 2.13 1.69
C PRO A 12 11.45 0.81 2.38
N ALA A 13 10.16 0.53 2.59
CA ALA A 13 9.74 -0.73 3.22
C ALA A 13 9.96 -1.91 2.26
N ALA A 14 9.64 -1.74 0.98
CA ALA A 14 9.95 -2.74 -0.05
C ALA A 14 11.45 -3.03 -0.17
N PHE A 15 12.28 -1.99 -0.06
CA PHE A 15 13.73 -2.10 -0.12
C PHE A 15 14.29 -2.92 1.04
N GLU A 16 13.84 -2.66 2.27
CA GLU A 16 14.27 -3.45 3.43
C GLU A 16 13.79 -4.91 3.33
N ALA A 17 12.55 -5.15 2.89
CA ALA A 17 12.03 -6.50 2.68
C ALA A 17 12.78 -7.29 1.59
N LEU A 18 13.37 -6.60 0.59
CA LEU A 18 14.12 -7.21 -0.53
C LEU A 18 15.65 -7.05 -0.39
N LYS A 19 16.15 -6.70 0.80
CA LYS A 19 17.55 -6.36 1.04
C LYS A 19 18.48 -7.57 0.99
N LYS A 20 17.99 -8.74 1.40
CA LYS A 20 18.72 -10.00 1.45
C LYS A 20 18.11 -11.01 0.48
N ASP A 21 18.83 -12.10 0.23
CA ASP A 21 18.27 -13.23 -0.53
C ASP A 21 17.20 -13.89 0.32
N VAL A 22 15.99 -13.92 -0.22
CA VAL A 22 14.76 -14.28 0.51
C VAL A 22 13.81 -15.01 -0.43
N THR A 23 12.95 -15.85 0.15
CA THR A 23 11.89 -16.56 -0.56
C THR A 23 10.53 -16.13 -0.06
N GLY A 24 9.53 -16.25 -0.92
CA GLY A 24 8.16 -15.87 -0.60
C GLY A 24 7.20 -16.37 -1.66
N GLU A 25 6.03 -15.75 -1.72
CA GLU A 25 4.99 -16.12 -2.66
C GLU A 25 4.21 -14.90 -3.16
N VAL A 26 3.56 -15.04 -4.31
CA VAL A 26 2.57 -14.07 -4.77
C VAL A 26 1.31 -14.19 -3.90
N HIS A 27 1.05 -13.19 -3.09
CA HIS A 27 -0.09 -13.16 -2.18
C HIS A 27 -1.40 -12.76 -2.87
N SER A 28 -1.36 -11.73 -3.71
CA SER A 28 -2.56 -11.20 -4.40
C SER A 28 -2.19 -10.59 -5.75
N VAL A 29 -3.07 -10.73 -6.74
CA VAL A 29 -2.84 -10.23 -8.10
C VAL A 29 -3.99 -9.30 -8.49
N PHE A 30 -3.64 -8.15 -9.04
CA PHE A 30 -4.56 -7.13 -9.58
C PHE A 30 -4.15 -6.81 -11.02
N GLU A 31 -4.95 -5.99 -11.71
CA GLU A 31 -4.67 -5.64 -13.10
C GLU A 31 -3.31 -4.92 -13.27
N ARG A 32 -3.01 -3.98 -12.37
CA ARG A 32 -1.85 -3.08 -12.48
C ARG A 32 -0.69 -3.43 -11.54
N THR A 33 -0.96 -4.29 -10.55
CA THR A 33 -0.04 -4.62 -9.47
C THR A 33 -0.24 -6.06 -9.02
N PHE A 34 0.73 -6.59 -8.31
CA PHE A 34 0.55 -7.79 -7.50
C PHE A 34 1.34 -7.61 -6.20
N ASN A 35 0.91 -8.24 -5.12
CA ASN A 35 1.65 -8.24 -3.88
C ASN A 35 2.35 -9.57 -3.71
N ILE A 36 3.59 -9.51 -3.24
CA ILE A 36 4.35 -10.67 -2.79
C ILE A 36 4.43 -10.62 -1.26
N LEU A 37 4.40 -11.79 -0.63
CA LEU A 37 4.60 -11.96 0.80
C LEU A 37 5.98 -12.60 1.01
N ILE A 38 6.86 -11.91 1.72
CA ILE A 38 8.21 -12.39 2.02
C ILE A 38 8.46 -12.17 3.51
N GLU A 39 8.80 -13.23 4.25
CA GLU A 39 9.07 -13.18 5.70
C GLU A 39 7.94 -12.49 6.52
N GLY A 40 6.70 -12.56 6.05
CA GLY A 40 5.55 -11.91 6.68
C GLY A 40 5.30 -10.46 6.24
N GLU A 41 6.21 -9.87 5.47
CA GLU A 41 6.10 -8.51 4.94
C GLU A 41 5.49 -8.50 3.53
N LEU A 42 4.58 -7.55 3.29
CA LEU A 42 3.98 -7.34 1.97
C LEU A 42 4.81 -6.36 1.15
N VAL A 43 5.20 -6.78 -0.05
CA VAL A 43 5.80 -5.91 -1.06
C VAL A 43 4.89 -5.86 -2.28
N GLY A 44 4.47 -4.66 -2.67
CA GLY A 44 3.69 -4.44 -3.87
C GLY A 44 4.61 -4.32 -5.09
N ILE A 45 4.43 -5.16 -6.09
CA ILE A 45 5.09 -5.02 -7.39
C ILE A 45 4.11 -4.36 -8.34
N ALA A 46 4.51 -3.26 -8.96
CA ALA A 46 3.65 -2.46 -9.80
C ALA A 46 4.26 -2.20 -11.17
N ARG A 47 3.42 -2.15 -12.20
CA ARG A 47 3.82 -1.66 -13.52
C ARG A 47 4.08 -0.15 -13.51
N SER A 48 4.61 0.37 -14.59
CA SER A 48 4.82 1.82 -14.78
C SER A 48 3.50 2.61 -14.71
N GLY A 49 3.58 3.88 -14.27
CA GLY A 49 2.41 4.76 -14.11
C GLY A 49 1.54 4.46 -12.87
N VAL A 50 1.91 3.51 -12.02
CA VAL A 50 1.34 3.38 -10.66
C VAL A 50 2.07 4.34 -9.72
N SER A 51 1.33 4.97 -8.80
CA SER A 51 1.90 5.85 -7.79
C SER A 51 2.91 5.12 -6.91
N ARG A 52 4.03 5.81 -6.66
CA ARG A 52 5.09 5.32 -5.75
C ARG A 52 4.55 5.30 -4.32
N SER A 53 4.92 4.29 -3.55
CA SER A 53 4.51 4.14 -2.15
C SER A 53 5.63 3.46 -1.35
N PRO A 54 5.59 3.49 -0.01
CA PRO A 54 6.64 2.89 0.81
C PRO A 54 6.83 1.39 0.59
N ILE A 55 5.75 0.69 0.24
CA ILE A 55 5.72 -0.77 0.10
C ILE A 55 5.86 -1.25 -1.35
N ASN A 56 6.01 -0.34 -2.33
CA ASN A 56 5.98 -0.72 -3.74
C ASN A 56 7.37 -0.75 -4.41
N LEU A 57 7.58 -1.74 -5.28
CA LEU A 57 8.59 -1.78 -6.35
C LEU A 57 7.91 -1.42 -7.68
N ILE A 58 8.30 -0.31 -8.29
CA ILE A 58 7.79 0.13 -9.59
C ILE A 58 8.71 -0.41 -10.68
N THR A 59 8.11 -1.09 -11.65
CA THR A 59 8.80 -1.68 -12.82
C THR A 59 8.57 -0.84 -14.08
N ASP A 60 9.33 -1.15 -15.13
CA ASP A 60 9.17 -0.61 -16.49
C ASP A 60 8.12 -1.36 -17.34
N ILE A 61 7.37 -2.32 -16.76
CA ILE A 61 6.23 -2.96 -17.43
C ILE A 61 5.27 -1.87 -17.92
N PRO A 62 4.90 -1.84 -19.21
CA PRO A 62 4.16 -0.72 -19.79
C PRO A 62 2.71 -0.64 -19.26
N PRO A 63 2.08 0.54 -19.25
CA PRO A 63 0.70 0.70 -18.80
C PRO A 63 -0.34 0.05 -19.73
N SER A 64 0.07 -0.42 -20.90
CA SER A 64 -0.75 -1.21 -21.82
C SER A 64 -0.82 -2.70 -21.42
N GLU A 65 0.08 -3.16 -20.54
CA GLU A 65 0.14 -4.55 -20.11
C GLU A 65 -0.49 -4.76 -18.74
N ASN A 66 -1.24 -5.86 -18.63
CA ASN A 66 -1.89 -6.27 -17.39
C ASN A 66 -1.04 -7.34 -16.70
N VAL A 67 -0.92 -7.26 -15.37
CA VAL A 67 -0.11 -8.22 -14.60
C VAL A 67 -0.60 -9.67 -14.80
N PRO A 68 -1.91 -9.98 -14.83
CA PRO A 68 -2.36 -11.34 -15.11
C PRO A 68 -1.97 -11.85 -16.50
N SER A 69 -1.86 -10.97 -17.51
CA SER A 69 -1.46 -11.39 -18.86
C SER A 69 0.03 -11.76 -18.97
N LEU A 70 0.85 -11.34 -18.00
CA LEU A 70 2.24 -11.81 -17.84
C LEU A 70 2.32 -13.24 -17.28
N GLY A 71 1.18 -13.85 -16.94
CA GLY A 71 1.11 -15.17 -16.35
C GLY A 71 1.31 -15.22 -14.84
N VAL A 72 1.42 -14.07 -14.16
CA VAL A 72 1.55 -13.98 -12.69
C VAL A 72 0.26 -14.45 -12.03
N ARG A 73 0.35 -15.38 -11.07
CA ARG A 73 -0.79 -15.94 -10.34
C ARG A 73 -0.50 -16.00 -8.84
N LYS A 74 -1.57 -15.93 -8.04
CA LYS A 74 -1.51 -16.16 -6.58
C LYS A 74 -0.90 -17.53 -6.28
N GLY A 75 -0.06 -17.60 -5.24
CA GLY A 75 0.65 -18.80 -4.80
C GLY A 75 1.91 -19.12 -5.60
N MET A 76 2.26 -18.34 -6.63
CA MET A 76 3.54 -18.54 -7.33
C MET A 76 4.71 -18.24 -6.40
N GLN A 77 5.72 -19.09 -6.44
CA GLN A 77 6.94 -18.89 -5.66
C GLN A 77 7.65 -17.63 -6.13
N VAL A 78 8.15 -16.86 -5.16
CA VAL A 78 8.96 -15.66 -5.39
C VAL A 78 10.32 -15.87 -4.74
N ARG A 79 11.39 -15.49 -5.43
CA ARG A 79 12.76 -15.57 -4.93
C ARG A 79 13.50 -14.28 -5.24
N ARG A 80 14.10 -13.65 -4.24
CA ARG A 80 15.11 -12.61 -4.43
C ARG A 80 16.47 -13.29 -4.43
N VAL A 81 17.23 -13.12 -5.51
CA VAL A 81 18.61 -13.60 -5.63
C VAL A 81 19.48 -12.47 -6.16
N SER A 82 20.44 -12.03 -5.35
CA SER A 82 21.31 -10.90 -5.69
C SER A 82 20.49 -9.66 -6.12
N ASN A 83 20.67 -9.18 -7.36
CA ASN A 83 19.96 -8.00 -7.87
C ASN A 83 18.72 -8.39 -8.71
N ARG A 84 18.06 -9.51 -8.41
CA ARG A 84 16.90 -10.00 -9.17
C ARG A 84 15.78 -10.47 -8.26
N VAL A 85 14.54 -10.21 -8.67
CA VAL A 85 13.33 -10.84 -8.12
C VAL A 85 12.75 -11.75 -9.20
N LEU A 86 12.63 -13.03 -8.87
CA LEU A 86 12.10 -14.07 -9.74
C LEU A 86 10.70 -14.43 -9.26
N VAL A 87 9.71 -14.41 -10.15
CA VAL A 87 8.31 -14.75 -9.87
C VAL A 87 7.91 -15.94 -10.75
N GLY A 88 7.86 -17.11 -10.13
CA GLY A 88 7.73 -18.39 -10.84
C GLY A 88 8.73 -18.50 -11.99
N GLU A 89 8.28 -19.05 -13.11
CA GLU A 89 9.03 -19.11 -14.37
C GLU A 89 8.60 -18.03 -15.38
N VAL A 90 7.73 -17.12 -14.95
CA VAL A 90 7.00 -16.21 -15.85
C VAL A 90 7.54 -14.79 -15.86
N LEU A 91 8.15 -14.31 -14.77
CA LEU A 91 8.64 -12.94 -14.68
C LEU A 91 9.95 -12.86 -13.90
N GLU A 92 10.92 -12.15 -14.47
CA GLU A 92 12.16 -11.75 -13.82
C GLU A 92 12.26 -10.23 -13.79
N ILE A 93 12.55 -9.68 -12.61
CA ILE A 93 12.68 -8.26 -12.38
C ILE A 93 14.10 -7.96 -11.95
N SER A 94 14.81 -7.14 -12.73
CA SER A 94 16.12 -6.63 -12.35
C SER A 94 15.99 -5.48 -11.36
N LEU A 95 16.68 -5.59 -10.23
CA LEU A 95 16.87 -4.52 -9.24
C LEU A 95 18.12 -3.67 -9.54
N LYS A 96 18.84 -3.97 -10.62
CA LYS A 96 19.99 -3.15 -11.05
C LYS A 96 19.53 -1.73 -11.34
N ASP A 97 20.24 -0.75 -10.79
CA ASP A 97 20.00 0.69 -10.97
C ASP A 97 18.64 1.19 -10.42
N VAL A 98 17.98 0.42 -9.55
CA VAL A 98 16.71 0.85 -8.94
C VAL A 98 16.92 2.06 -8.02
N GLU A 99 16.11 3.10 -8.20
CA GLU A 99 16.18 4.29 -7.36
C GLU A 99 15.35 4.11 -6.08
N LEU A 100 15.95 4.36 -4.92
CA LEU A 100 15.20 4.41 -3.66
C LEU A 100 14.30 5.65 -3.65
N TRP A 101 12.99 5.43 -3.78
CA TRP A 101 12.00 6.49 -3.69
C TRP A 101 11.89 6.99 -2.26
N ARG A 102 11.97 8.31 -2.10
CA ARG A 102 11.65 9.00 -0.85
C ARG A 102 10.49 9.95 -1.09
N PRO A 103 9.43 9.91 -0.26
CA PRO A 103 8.36 10.88 -0.38
C PRO A 103 8.92 12.28 -0.18
N LYS A 104 8.38 13.26 -0.91
CA LYS A 104 8.64 14.67 -0.63
C LYS A 104 7.95 15.00 0.70
N THR A 105 8.67 14.88 1.80
CA THR A 105 8.15 15.15 3.16
C THR A 105 8.26 16.61 3.56
N ARG A 106 8.95 17.44 2.76
CA ARG A 106 9.08 18.87 3.04
C ARG A 106 7.75 19.56 2.74
N VAL A 107 7.01 19.86 3.78
CA VAL A 107 5.96 20.86 3.74
C VAL A 107 6.68 22.21 3.58
N GLU A 108 6.49 22.89 2.44
CA GLU A 108 7.18 24.15 2.14
C GLU A 108 6.84 25.26 3.16
N ARG A 109 5.70 25.12 3.84
CA ARG A 109 5.24 26.00 4.92
C ARG A 109 4.49 25.20 5.97
N CYS A 110 4.79 25.45 7.24
CA CYS A 110 3.89 25.02 8.32
C CYS A 110 2.56 25.75 8.17
N LEU A 111 1.46 25.01 8.11
CA LEU A 111 0.12 25.60 8.15
C LEU A 111 -0.13 26.11 9.57
N GLY A 112 -0.69 27.31 9.70
CA GLY A 112 -1.17 27.81 10.99
C GLY A 112 -2.30 26.92 11.54
N PRO A 113 -2.47 26.82 12.87
CA PRO A 113 -3.50 25.97 13.49
C PRO A 113 -4.91 26.19 12.91
N GLU A 114 -5.29 27.44 12.68
CA GLU A 114 -6.58 27.84 12.11
C GLU A 114 -6.85 27.22 10.72
N LEU A 115 -5.81 27.20 9.88
CA LEU A 115 -5.93 26.66 8.52
C LEU A 115 -5.91 25.12 8.54
N ILE A 116 -5.19 24.51 9.49
CA ILE A 116 -5.24 23.07 9.74
C ILE A 116 -6.66 22.68 10.16
N GLU A 117 -7.23 23.37 11.15
CA GLU A 117 -8.58 23.11 11.65
C GLU A 117 -9.63 23.26 10.54
N ARG A 118 -9.55 24.34 9.76
CA ARG A 118 -10.42 24.56 8.60
C ARG A 118 -10.32 23.42 7.58
N ASN A 119 -9.10 22.99 7.24
CA ASN A 119 -8.87 21.92 6.27
C ASN A 119 -9.37 20.56 6.77
N LEU A 120 -9.14 20.26 8.06
CA LEU A 120 -9.67 19.05 8.70
C LEU A 120 -11.19 19.06 8.75
N GLY A 121 -11.82 20.21 9.08
CA GLY A 121 -13.26 20.37 9.03
C GLY A 121 -13.83 20.15 7.62
N LEU A 122 -13.14 20.64 6.58
CA LEU A 122 -13.50 20.40 5.19
C LEU A 122 -13.35 18.91 4.82
N ALA A 123 -12.24 18.27 5.19
CA ALA A 123 -12.02 16.85 4.97
C ALA A 123 -13.11 15.99 5.65
N LYS A 124 -13.48 16.32 6.89
CA LYS A 124 -14.56 15.66 7.64
C LYS A 124 -15.90 15.77 6.91
N ARG A 125 -16.27 16.96 6.42
CA ARG A 125 -17.52 17.16 5.64
C ARG A 125 -17.51 16.37 4.34
N LEU A 126 -16.40 16.41 3.59
CA LEU A 126 -16.26 15.65 2.35
C LEU A 126 -16.33 14.14 2.58
N ALA A 127 -15.69 13.66 3.65
CA ALA A 127 -15.74 12.26 4.06
C ALA A 127 -17.14 11.85 4.53
N ALA A 128 -17.85 12.72 5.26
CA ALA A 128 -19.24 12.50 5.66
C ALA A 128 -20.20 12.44 4.46
N ASN A 129 -19.97 13.20 3.39
CA ASN A 129 -20.75 13.06 2.16
C ASN A 129 -20.48 11.75 1.41
N LYS A 130 -19.37 11.07 1.75
CA LYS A 130 -19.05 9.70 1.34
C LYS A 130 -19.31 8.68 2.46
N SER A 131 -19.96 9.08 3.57
CA SER A 131 -20.31 8.20 4.69
C SER A 131 -21.53 7.35 4.35
N GLY A 132 -21.40 6.61 3.26
CA GLY A 132 -22.26 5.51 2.92
C GLY A 132 -21.37 4.35 2.52
N ARG A 133 -21.71 3.17 3.05
CA ARG A 133 -21.37 1.87 2.47
C ARG A 133 -19.94 1.40 2.75
N GLU A 134 -19.85 0.51 3.75
CA GLU A 134 -18.80 -0.51 3.89
C GLU A 134 -17.40 -0.05 4.34
N GLY A 135 -16.56 -1.01 4.73
CA GLY A 135 -15.19 -0.79 5.21
C GLY A 135 -15.09 0.14 6.43
N LEU A 136 -14.03 0.95 6.49
CA LEU A 136 -13.80 1.89 7.60
C LEU A 136 -14.70 3.14 7.56
N GLY A 137 -15.47 3.35 6.48
CA GLY A 137 -16.30 4.53 6.31
C GLY A 137 -17.38 4.69 7.40
N GLN A 138 -17.82 3.58 8.01
CA GLN A 138 -18.77 3.61 9.15
C GLN A 138 -18.21 4.35 10.37
N LEU A 139 -16.89 4.35 10.56
CA LEU A 139 -16.25 5.01 11.70
C LEU A 139 -16.25 6.54 11.59
N LEU A 140 -16.46 7.09 10.39
CA LEU A 140 -16.48 8.55 10.18
C LEU A 140 -17.59 9.25 10.96
N LYS A 141 -18.70 8.55 11.23
CA LYS A 141 -19.80 9.06 12.07
C LYS A 141 -19.39 9.25 13.54
N HIS A 142 -18.37 8.52 13.97
CA HIS A 142 -17.88 8.48 15.35
C HIS A 142 -16.50 9.12 15.50
N VAL A 143 -16.04 9.88 14.48
CA VAL A 143 -14.66 10.39 14.44
C VAL A 143 -14.33 11.29 15.64
N ASP A 144 -15.29 12.05 16.17
CA ASP A 144 -15.08 12.93 17.33
C ASP A 144 -14.92 12.14 18.63
N GLU A 145 -15.72 11.10 18.82
CA GLU A 145 -15.61 10.20 19.97
C GLU A 145 -14.27 9.45 19.92
N ILE A 146 -13.91 8.94 18.73
CA ILE A 146 -12.65 8.26 18.50
C ILE A 146 -11.48 9.20 18.78
N ALA A 147 -11.49 10.42 18.25
CA ALA A 147 -10.43 11.41 18.46
C ALA A 147 -10.29 11.84 19.93
N ALA A 148 -11.38 11.76 20.71
CA ALA A 148 -11.35 11.99 22.16
C ALA A 148 -10.91 10.77 22.98
N GLY A 149 -10.46 9.69 22.32
CA GLY A 149 -10.07 8.43 22.97
C GLY A 149 -11.24 7.65 23.58
N LYS A 150 -12.49 7.98 23.21
CA LYS A 150 -13.71 7.37 23.74
C LYS A 150 -14.19 6.28 22.81
N MET A 151 -14.51 5.12 23.38
CA MET A 151 -15.09 4.02 22.61
C MET A 151 -16.55 4.37 22.23
N PRO A 152 -16.88 4.55 20.95
CA PRO A 152 -18.23 4.85 20.52
C PRO A 152 -19.14 3.64 20.70
N GLN A 153 -20.38 3.87 21.10
CA GLN A 153 -21.39 2.82 21.14
C GLN A 153 -21.89 2.54 19.73
N THR A 154 -21.53 1.36 19.20
CA THR A 154 -21.84 0.98 17.82
C THR A 154 -22.38 -0.45 17.78
N SER A 155 -23.56 -0.65 17.20
CA SER A 155 -24.21 -1.96 17.08
C SER A 155 -24.12 -2.55 15.68
N ASP A 156 -23.83 -1.73 14.67
CA ASP A 156 -23.95 -2.03 13.24
C ASP A 156 -22.62 -1.94 12.46
N LEU A 157 -21.47 -1.96 13.15
CA LEU A 157 -20.17 -1.98 12.48
C LEU A 157 -19.96 -3.30 11.72
N ASN A 158 -19.51 -3.18 10.47
CA ASN A 158 -18.98 -4.29 9.70
C ASN A 158 -17.68 -4.83 10.33
N VAL A 159 -17.27 -6.01 9.88
CA VAL A 159 -16.11 -6.73 10.44
C VAL A 159 -14.82 -5.91 10.40
N VAL A 160 -14.60 -5.12 9.35
CA VAL A 160 -13.38 -4.31 9.18
C VAL A 160 -13.37 -3.14 10.15
N ALA A 161 -14.48 -2.38 10.21
CA ALA A 161 -14.64 -1.26 11.13
C ALA A 161 -14.52 -1.71 12.59
N ARG A 162 -15.14 -2.84 12.94
CA ARG A 162 -15.10 -3.44 14.27
C ARG A 162 -13.68 -3.86 14.68
N ALA A 163 -12.94 -4.48 13.76
CA ALA A 163 -11.56 -4.90 14.02
C ALA A 163 -10.60 -3.71 14.20
N ALA A 164 -10.82 -2.62 13.44
CA ALA A 164 -9.97 -1.44 13.48
C ALA A 164 -10.22 -0.54 14.68
N LEU A 165 -11.47 -0.41 15.14
CA LEU A 165 -11.88 0.58 16.14
C LEU A 165 -11.03 0.57 17.43
N PRO A 166 -10.77 -0.57 18.10
CA PRO A 166 -9.94 -0.56 19.31
C PRO A 166 -8.54 -0.03 19.07
N ARG A 167 -7.94 -0.37 17.93
CA ARG A 167 -6.58 0.08 17.55
C ARG A 167 -6.54 1.58 17.29
N LEU A 168 -7.59 2.14 16.69
CA LEU A 168 -7.70 3.57 16.46
C LEU A 168 -7.84 4.36 17.78
N ILE A 169 -8.59 3.82 18.74
CA ILE A 169 -8.71 4.40 20.08
C ILE A 169 -7.35 4.39 20.80
N ASP A 170 -6.60 3.29 20.70
CA ASP A 170 -5.28 3.18 21.32
C ASP A 170 -4.24 4.14 20.70
N LEU A 171 -4.42 4.56 19.45
CA LEU A 171 -3.51 5.51 18.78
C LEU A 171 -3.64 6.95 19.27
N VAL A 172 -4.77 7.32 19.88
CA VAL A 172 -5.05 8.70 20.31
C VAL A 172 -5.06 8.88 21.83
N LYS A 173 -4.89 7.79 22.57
CA LYS A 173 -4.59 7.81 24.01
C LYS A 173 -3.11 8.13 24.21
#